data_AF-A0A924IZJ8-F1
#
_entry.id   AF-A0A924IZJ8-F1
#
_cell.length_a   1.000
_cell.length_b   1.000
_cell.length_c   1.000
_cell.angle_alpha   90.00
_cell.angle_beta   90.00
_cell.angle_gamma   90.00
#
_symmetry.space_group_name_H-M   'P 1'
#
loop_
_entity.id
_entity.type
_entity.pdbx_description
1 polymer ?
#
loop_
_entity_poly.entity_id
_entity_poly.type
_entity_poly.pdbx_seq_one_letter_code
_entity_poly.pdbx_strand_id
1 'polypeptide(L)'
;MFWHGRQMYRRLSEDVCAAGVGTGDAGVTKPGPVTGQDLAGLPATVQRYLRAMGVVGQPRVWSFQAHITGRFRLRGKGSWMPAEVWQYNSAVEVARLFHMRLDVKGVVPMVGRDTYVGGKGIVHGRLLDLVTVAHSEGPETDLSELSTYLNDAVLMAPSMLLQPNTSFAPVDDRSFDVTLVDSGMTVTARVLLDDDGRPANFTTCDRYADLKEGVVRAEWTTPIDGWQPDGDRFTFTRGHASWNLPQGPLDYLDFTMSPGSVRYNVSPADIAPAS
;
A
#
# COMPACT_ATOMS: atom_id res chain seq x y z
N MET A 1 -18.05 3.97 17.58
CA MET A 1 -19.13 4.44 16.69
C MET A 1 -18.53 5.43 15.69
N PHE A 2 -18.13 4.95 14.51
CA PHE A 2 -17.31 5.67 13.52
C PHE A 2 -18.16 6.63 12.66
N TRP A 3 -18.67 7.70 13.28
CA TRP A 3 -19.59 8.63 12.61
C TRP A 3 -18.92 9.50 11.52
N HIS A 4 -17.59 9.44 11.37
CA HIS A 4 -16.79 10.34 10.52
C HIS A 4 -16.03 9.64 9.37
N GLY A 5 -16.06 8.30 9.27
CA GLY A 5 -15.39 7.58 8.17
C GLY A 5 -15.88 8.03 6.79
N ARG A 6 -17.18 8.38 6.68
CA ARG A 6 -17.79 8.96 5.47
C ARG A 6 -17.16 10.29 5.03
N GLN A 7 -16.76 11.15 5.97
CA GLN A 7 -16.14 12.44 5.63
C GLN A 7 -14.71 12.24 5.12
N MET A 8 -13.95 11.33 5.75
CA MET A 8 -12.59 10.99 5.30
C MET A 8 -12.62 10.34 3.91
N TYR A 9 -13.54 9.40 3.69
CA TYR A 9 -13.74 8.76 2.40
C TYR A 9 -14.15 9.75 1.30
N ARG A 10 -15.06 10.68 1.62
CA ARG A 10 -15.45 11.76 0.70
C ARG A 10 -14.26 12.63 0.32
N ARG A 11 -13.45 13.05 1.30
CA ARG A 11 -12.23 13.84 1.04
C ARG A 11 -11.23 13.07 0.18
N LEU A 12 -11.03 11.77 0.45
CA LEU A 12 -10.20 10.92 -0.41
C LEU A 12 -10.74 10.91 -1.85
N SER A 13 -12.06 10.78 -2.01
CA SER A 13 -12.70 10.78 -3.32
C SER A 13 -12.48 12.10 -4.07
N GLU A 14 -12.62 13.23 -3.38
CA GLU A 14 -12.35 14.57 -3.92
C GLU A 14 -10.87 14.71 -4.34
N ASP A 15 -9.93 14.25 -3.51
CA ASP A 15 -8.49 14.30 -3.79
C ASP A 15 -8.10 13.36 -4.95
N VAL A 16 -8.71 12.18 -5.08
CA VAL A 16 -8.50 11.26 -6.22
C VAL A 16 -8.97 11.89 -7.52
N CYS A 17 -10.15 12.53 -7.53
CA CYS A 17 -10.64 13.27 -8.69
C CYS A 17 -9.72 14.45 -9.05
N ALA A 18 -9.19 15.15 -8.05
CA ALA A 18 -8.30 16.30 -8.26
C ALA A 18 -6.89 15.91 -8.70
N ALA A 19 -6.41 14.72 -8.32
CA ALA A 19 -5.07 14.23 -8.66
C ALA A 19 -4.89 13.96 -10.17
N GLY A 20 -5.97 13.87 -10.94
CA GLY A 20 -5.91 13.67 -12.39
C GLY A 20 -5.41 12.29 -12.81
N VAL A 21 -5.56 11.28 -11.95
CA VAL A 21 -5.22 9.88 -12.28
C VAL A 21 -6.20 9.33 -13.33
N GLY A 22 -5.69 8.53 -14.26
CA GLY A 22 -6.42 8.00 -15.40
C GLY A 22 -7.25 6.75 -15.09
N THR A 23 -7.88 6.21 -16.14
CA THR A 23 -8.66 4.96 -16.09
C THR A 23 -7.94 3.84 -16.84
N GLY A 24 -8.28 2.58 -16.54
CA GLY A 24 -7.66 1.41 -17.16
C GLY A 24 -7.81 1.33 -18.69
N ASP A 25 -8.79 2.04 -19.25
CA ASP A 25 -9.06 2.11 -20.70
C ASP A 25 -8.05 2.99 -21.46
N ALA A 26 -7.17 3.73 -20.75
CA ALA A 26 -6.13 4.57 -21.34
C ALA A 26 -5.01 3.77 -22.07
N GLY A 27 -5.18 2.46 -22.28
CA GLY A 27 -4.24 1.60 -23.01
C GLY A 27 -2.99 1.22 -22.22
N VAL A 28 -2.92 1.57 -20.93
CA VAL A 28 -1.76 1.29 -20.06
C VAL A 28 -1.71 -0.16 -19.60
N THR A 29 -2.86 -0.84 -19.55
CA THR A 29 -2.91 -2.27 -19.20
C THR A 29 -3.27 -3.12 -20.40
N LYS A 30 -2.64 -4.29 -20.51
CA LYS A 30 -3.02 -5.29 -21.52
C LYS A 30 -4.52 -5.62 -21.36
N PRO A 31 -5.33 -5.62 -22.41
CA PRO A 31 -6.75 -5.93 -22.30
C PRO A 31 -6.98 -7.40 -21.91
N GLY A 32 -8.07 -7.63 -21.18
CA GLY A 32 -8.53 -8.97 -20.79
C GLY A 32 -7.96 -9.47 -19.45
N PRO A 33 -8.36 -10.69 -19.04
CA PRO A 33 -7.92 -11.28 -17.78
C PRO A 33 -6.43 -11.65 -17.80
N VAL A 34 -5.84 -11.79 -16.61
CA VAL A 34 -4.49 -12.36 -16.48
C VAL A 34 -4.57 -13.86 -16.80
N THR A 35 -3.69 -14.32 -17.68
CA THR A 35 -3.62 -15.72 -18.12
C THR A 35 -2.34 -16.39 -17.66
N GLY A 36 -2.29 -17.73 -17.71
CA GLY A 36 -1.05 -18.46 -17.43
C GLY A 36 0.12 -18.08 -18.35
N GLN A 37 -0.17 -17.62 -19.58
CA GLN A 37 0.86 -17.15 -20.52
C GLN A 37 1.53 -15.86 -20.05
N ASP A 38 0.79 -15.00 -19.34
CA ASP A 38 1.33 -13.77 -18.77
C ASP A 38 2.32 -14.05 -17.62
N LEU A 39 2.24 -15.24 -17.01
CA LEU A 39 3.13 -15.69 -15.95
C LEU A 39 4.31 -16.52 -16.46
N ALA A 40 4.27 -17.02 -17.70
CA ALA A 40 5.17 -18.07 -18.18
C ALA A 40 6.65 -17.67 -18.16
N GLY A 41 6.96 -16.38 -18.36
CA GLY A 41 8.33 -15.84 -18.30
C GLY A 41 8.80 -15.42 -16.90
N LEU A 42 7.94 -15.47 -15.88
CA LEU A 42 8.28 -15.04 -14.52
C LEU A 42 8.97 -16.17 -13.73
N PRO A 43 9.80 -15.83 -12.72
CA PRO A 43 10.38 -16.84 -11.83
C PRO A 43 9.31 -17.72 -11.18
N ALA A 44 9.61 -19.01 -10.96
CA ALA A 44 8.64 -19.97 -10.44
C ALA A 44 7.99 -19.52 -9.11
N THR A 45 8.78 -18.90 -8.22
CA THR A 45 8.31 -18.33 -6.94
C THR A 45 7.28 -17.21 -7.15
N VAL A 46 7.49 -16.34 -8.13
CA VAL A 46 6.55 -15.26 -8.49
C VAL A 46 5.27 -15.84 -9.09
N GLN A 47 5.39 -16.88 -9.93
CA GLN A 47 4.21 -17.53 -10.49
C GLN A 47 3.37 -18.22 -9.41
N ARG A 48 4.00 -18.85 -8.40
CA ARG A 48 3.28 -19.41 -7.24
C ARG A 48 2.53 -18.31 -6.50
N TYR A 49 3.21 -17.21 -6.19
CA TYR A 49 2.63 -16.04 -5.54
C TYR A 49 1.40 -15.48 -6.26
N LEU A 50 1.51 -15.20 -7.56
CA LEU A 50 0.38 -14.66 -8.33
C LEU A 50 -0.80 -15.62 -8.39
N ARG A 51 -0.56 -16.94 -8.47
CA ARG A 51 -1.63 -17.95 -8.42
C ARG A 51 -2.26 -18.05 -7.03
N ALA A 52 -1.44 -18.07 -5.98
CA ALA A 52 -1.90 -18.13 -4.58
C ALA A 52 -2.75 -16.91 -4.20
N MET A 53 -2.48 -15.75 -4.79
CA MET A 53 -3.24 -14.51 -4.62
C MET A 53 -4.48 -14.40 -5.53
N GLY A 54 -4.83 -15.45 -6.28
CA GLY A 54 -6.02 -15.46 -7.13
C GLY A 54 -5.94 -14.52 -8.34
N VAL A 55 -4.74 -14.26 -8.87
CA VAL A 55 -4.57 -13.31 -9.98
C VAL A 55 -5.01 -13.89 -11.33
N VAL A 56 -4.70 -15.16 -11.58
CA VAL A 56 -4.96 -15.81 -12.88
C VAL A 56 -6.47 -16.03 -13.08
N GLY A 57 -6.97 -15.69 -14.26
CA GLY A 57 -8.38 -15.74 -14.62
C GLY A 57 -9.15 -14.45 -14.30
N GLN A 58 -8.59 -13.57 -13.48
CA GLN A 58 -9.22 -12.33 -13.08
C GLN A 58 -8.88 -11.16 -14.00
N PRO A 59 -9.75 -10.13 -14.11
CA PRO A 59 -9.40 -8.87 -14.75
C PRO A 59 -8.11 -8.29 -14.18
N ARG A 60 -7.28 -7.70 -15.04
CA ARG A 60 -6.09 -6.97 -14.62
C ARG A 60 -6.51 -5.81 -13.76
N VAL A 61 -5.95 -5.75 -12.55
CA VAL A 61 -6.15 -4.64 -11.65
C VAL A 61 -5.30 -3.47 -12.12
N TRP A 62 -5.94 -2.34 -12.41
CA TRP A 62 -5.27 -1.08 -12.76
C TRP A 62 -5.45 -0.01 -11.68
N SER A 63 -6.41 -0.20 -10.76
CA SER A 63 -6.54 0.60 -9.54
C SER A 63 -7.21 -0.23 -8.45
N PHE A 64 -7.07 0.23 -7.21
CA PHE A 64 -7.94 -0.25 -6.13
C PHE A 64 -8.21 0.85 -5.10
N GLN A 65 -9.30 0.67 -4.36
CA GLN A 65 -9.62 1.39 -3.15
C GLN A 65 -9.64 0.39 -2.00
N ALA A 66 -8.95 0.69 -0.89
CA ALA A 66 -8.97 -0.17 0.30
C ALA A 66 -9.44 0.58 1.57
N HIS A 67 -10.15 -0.14 2.44
CA HIS A 67 -10.53 0.29 3.79
C HIS A 67 -9.85 -0.60 4.82
N ILE A 68 -9.11 0.02 5.73
CA ILE A 68 -8.28 -0.70 6.69
C ILE A 68 -8.54 -0.13 8.09
N THR A 69 -8.61 -1.01 9.09
CA THR A 69 -8.75 -0.60 10.50
C THR A 69 -7.64 -1.19 11.33
N GLY A 70 -7.26 -0.52 12.41
CA GLY A 70 -6.16 -1.01 13.23
C GLY A 70 -5.75 -0.04 14.32
N ARG A 71 -4.45 0.03 14.57
CA ARG A 71 -3.84 0.92 15.54
C ARG A 71 -2.48 1.41 15.08
N PHE A 72 -2.11 2.61 15.53
CA PHE A 72 -0.89 3.30 15.14
C PHE A 72 -0.16 3.87 16.36
N ARG A 73 1.17 3.98 16.26
CA ARG A 73 2.05 4.68 17.22
C ARG A 73 2.82 5.78 16.50
N LEU A 74 2.66 7.02 16.97
CA LEU A 74 3.42 8.15 16.44
C LEU A 74 4.92 7.95 16.70
N ARG A 75 5.73 8.05 15.64
CA ARG A 75 7.20 7.84 15.70
C ARG A 75 7.59 6.51 16.37
N GLY A 76 6.73 5.49 16.27
CA GLY A 76 6.93 4.16 16.87
C GLY A 76 7.01 4.12 18.40
N LYS A 77 6.79 5.24 19.10
CA LYS A 77 6.86 5.34 20.56
C LYS A 77 5.49 5.73 21.14
N GLY A 78 5.26 5.40 22.41
CA GLY A 78 4.04 5.75 23.13
C GLY A 78 2.88 4.77 22.96
N SER A 79 1.68 5.23 23.32
CA SER A 79 0.48 4.40 23.32
C SER A 79 -0.05 4.16 21.91
N TRP A 80 -0.53 2.94 21.67
CA TRP A 80 -1.32 2.63 20.48
C TRP A 80 -2.59 3.49 20.45
N MET A 81 -2.88 4.08 19.30
CA MET A 81 -4.11 4.83 19.03
C MET A 81 -4.93 4.08 17.98
N PRO A 82 -6.25 3.96 18.14
CA PRO A 82 -7.11 3.43 17.09
C PRO A 82 -6.90 4.19 15.78
N ALA A 83 -6.81 3.45 14.69
CA ALA A 83 -6.57 3.95 13.36
C ALA A 83 -7.64 3.43 12.38
N GLU A 84 -8.07 4.31 11.48
CA GLU A 84 -8.90 3.98 10.33
C GLU A 84 -8.24 4.58 9.08
N VAL A 85 -8.23 3.84 7.98
CA VAL A 85 -7.57 4.23 6.74
C VAL A 85 -8.50 4.01 5.56
N TRP A 86 -8.55 5.01 4.69
CA TRP A 86 -9.04 4.85 3.32
C TRP A 86 -7.90 5.18 2.37
N GLN A 87 -7.68 4.33 1.36
CA GLN A 87 -6.66 4.57 0.35
C GLN A 87 -7.15 4.27 -1.06
N TYR A 88 -6.48 4.88 -2.03
CA TYR A 88 -6.62 4.63 -3.45
C TYR A 88 -5.24 4.50 -4.09
N ASN A 89 -5.06 3.48 -4.93
CA ASN A 89 -3.84 3.29 -5.70
C ASN A 89 -4.19 3.10 -7.18
N SER A 90 -3.32 3.59 -8.08
CA SER A 90 -3.42 3.41 -9.52
C SER A 90 -2.10 2.87 -10.07
N ALA A 91 -2.19 2.05 -11.12
CA ALA A 91 -1.07 1.59 -11.95
C ALA A 91 -1.14 2.16 -13.36
N VAL A 92 -2.15 2.98 -13.68
CA VAL A 92 -2.23 3.74 -14.93
C VAL A 92 -1.12 4.79 -14.91
N GLU A 93 -1.18 5.64 -13.89
CA GLU A 93 -0.04 6.34 -13.32
C GLU A 93 0.30 5.64 -12.01
N VAL A 94 1.59 5.47 -11.69
CA VAL A 94 1.97 4.99 -10.36
C VAL A 94 1.56 6.06 -9.35
N ALA A 95 0.45 5.82 -8.68
CA ALA A 95 -0.15 6.78 -7.77
C ALA A 95 -0.70 6.10 -6.50
N ARG A 96 -0.57 6.80 -5.38
CA ARG A 96 -1.07 6.41 -4.07
C ARG A 96 -1.66 7.62 -3.37
N LEU A 97 -2.89 7.51 -2.87
CA LEU A 97 -3.52 8.50 -2.00
C LEU A 97 -4.02 7.77 -0.77
N PHE A 98 -3.55 8.20 0.40
CA PHE A 98 -3.75 7.48 1.65
C PHE A 98 -4.20 8.43 2.74
N HIS A 99 -5.41 8.24 3.26
CA HIS A 99 -5.97 9.04 4.33
C HIS A 99 -6.10 8.16 5.58
N MET A 100 -5.41 8.55 6.65
CA MET A 100 -5.48 7.93 7.96
C MET A 100 -6.14 8.87 8.96
N ARG A 101 -7.01 8.33 9.79
CA ARG A 101 -7.47 8.97 11.01
C ARG A 101 -6.93 8.22 12.22
N LEU A 102 -6.48 8.97 13.21
CA LEU A 102 -6.09 8.51 14.53
C LEU A 102 -6.96 9.16 15.60
N ASP A 103 -7.41 8.38 16.59
CA ASP A 103 -8.12 8.92 17.75
C ASP A 103 -7.17 9.06 18.96
N VAL A 104 -6.58 10.24 19.11
CA VAL A 104 -5.64 10.56 20.19
C VAL A 104 -6.39 10.59 21.53
N LYS A 105 -5.89 9.83 22.51
CA LYS A 105 -6.56 9.62 23.81
C LYS A 105 -8.03 9.17 23.67
N GLY A 106 -8.36 8.49 22.57
CA GLY A 106 -9.69 7.92 22.31
C GLY A 106 -10.77 8.91 21.85
N VAL A 107 -10.46 10.21 21.73
CA VAL A 107 -11.48 11.24 21.41
C VAL A 107 -11.00 12.37 20.49
N VAL A 108 -9.71 12.69 20.46
CA VAL A 108 -9.20 13.83 19.68
C VAL A 108 -8.74 13.36 18.30
N PRO A 109 -9.41 13.75 17.20
CA PRO A 109 -9.03 13.30 15.86
C PRO A 109 -7.72 13.95 15.40
N MET A 110 -6.84 13.12 14.86
CA MET A 110 -5.69 13.51 14.04
C MET A 110 -5.84 12.84 12.67
N VAL A 111 -5.55 13.57 11.59
CA VAL A 111 -5.64 13.09 10.22
C VAL A 111 -4.27 13.13 9.58
N GLY A 112 -3.81 11.99 9.07
CA GLY A 112 -2.66 11.88 8.18
C GLY A 112 -3.13 11.77 6.73
N ARG A 113 -2.44 12.47 5.84
CA ARG A 113 -2.59 12.32 4.39
C ARG A 113 -1.23 12.09 3.79
N ASP A 114 -1.08 10.94 3.15
CA ASP A 114 0.13 10.59 2.44
C ASP A 114 -0.23 10.43 0.96
N THR A 115 0.56 11.03 0.07
CA THR A 115 0.36 10.92 -1.37
C THR A 115 1.65 10.56 -2.08
N TYR A 116 1.53 9.82 -3.17
CA TYR A 116 2.51 9.67 -4.24
C TYR A 116 1.80 9.95 -5.56
N VAL A 117 2.10 11.05 -6.23
CA VAL A 117 1.51 11.37 -7.53
C VAL A 117 2.57 12.02 -8.41
N GLY A 118 2.75 11.52 -9.63
CA GLY A 118 3.71 12.08 -10.60
C GLY A 118 5.15 12.12 -10.08
N GLY A 119 5.58 11.09 -9.34
CA GLY A 119 6.92 11.02 -8.78
C GLY A 119 7.14 11.86 -7.52
N LYS A 120 6.07 12.38 -6.90
CA LYS A 120 6.15 13.24 -5.72
C LYS A 120 5.41 12.66 -4.53
N GLY A 121 6.16 12.43 -3.45
CA GLY A 121 5.70 12.00 -2.15
C GLY A 121 5.42 13.20 -1.24
N ILE A 122 4.24 13.24 -0.63
CA ILE A 122 3.90 14.24 0.40
C ILE A 122 3.28 13.52 1.59
N VAL A 123 3.79 13.76 2.79
CA VAL A 123 3.21 13.29 4.05
C VAL A 123 2.73 14.51 4.84
N HIS A 124 1.45 14.55 5.20
CA HIS A 124 0.87 15.67 5.93
C HIS A 124 -0.06 15.20 7.06
N GLY A 125 0.41 15.36 8.30
CA GLY A 125 -0.36 15.09 9.51
C GLY A 125 -0.91 16.38 10.12
N ARG A 126 -2.23 16.42 10.39
CA ARG A 126 -2.92 17.52 11.10
C ARG A 126 -3.68 17.03 12.32
N LEU A 127 -3.47 17.66 13.47
CA LEU A 127 -4.26 17.48 14.68
C LEU A 127 -5.49 18.40 14.64
N LEU A 128 -6.67 17.86 14.96
CA LEU A 128 -7.96 18.57 14.90
C LEU A 128 -8.27 19.21 13.54
N ASP A 129 -7.60 18.75 12.46
CA ASP A 129 -7.63 19.36 11.13
C ASP A 129 -7.14 20.84 11.07
N LEU A 130 -6.53 21.32 12.16
CA LEU A 130 -6.16 22.73 12.35
C LEU A 130 -4.64 22.93 12.48
N VAL A 131 -3.96 22.02 13.18
CA VAL A 131 -2.53 22.19 13.53
C VAL A 131 -1.70 21.13 12.82
N THR A 132 -0.76 21.55 11.97
CA THR A 132 0.20 20.62 11.33
C THR A 132 1.13 20.02 12.40
N VAL A 133 1.18 18.69 12.47
CA VAL A 133 2.01 17.92 13.41
C VAL A 133 3.06 17.06 12.71
N ALA A 134 2.89 16.83 11.41
CA ALA A 134 3.88 16.22 10.54
C ALA A 134 3.75 16.82 9.14
N HIS A 135 4.87 17.19 8.52
CA HIS A 135 4.93 17.55 7.10
C HIS A 135 6.27 17.10 6.56
N SER A 136 6.28 16.37 5.45
CA SER A 136 7.49 15.88 4.80
C SER A 136 7.27 15.81 3.30
N GLU A 137 8.28 16.26 2.56
CA GLU A 137 8.37 16.27 1.11
C GLU A 137 9.84 16.14 0.70
N GLY A 138 10.08 15.82 -0.57
CA GLY A 138 11.42 15.74 -1.15
C GLY A 138 11.90 14.31 -1.39
N PRO A 139 13.16 14.12 -1.84
CA PRO A 139 13.61 12.84 -2.41
C PRO A 139 13.47 11.62 -1.46
N GLU A 140 13.65 11.82 -0.16
CA GLU A 140 13.51 10.77 0.85
C GLU A 140 12.05 10.32 1.00
N THR A 141 11.12 11.27 0.94
CA THR A 141 9.67 11.06 0.98
C THR A 141 9.19 10.43 -0.33
N ASP A 142 9.65 10.97 -1.47
CA ASP A 142 9.34 10.46 -2.82
C ASP A 142 9.67 8.95 -2.90
N LEU A 143 10.88 8.56 -2.46
CA LEU A 143 11.31 7.15 -2.43
C LEU A 143 10.48 6.31 -1.45
N SER A 144 10.22 6.83 -0.25
CA SER A 144 9.50 6.10 0.79
C SER A 144 8.03 5.83 0.41
N GLU A 145 7.38 6.77 -0.26
CA GLU A 145 6.01 6.63 -0.72
C GLU A 145 5.91 5.69 -1.94
N LEU A 146 6.88 5.73 -2.86
CA LEU A 146 6.97 4.73 -3.94
C LEU A 146 7.18 3.31 -3.39
N SER A 147 8.02 3.17 -2.36
CA SER A 147 8.22 1.89 -1.66
C SER A 147 6.93 1.40 -0.97
N THR A 148 6.15 2.31 -0.39
CA THR A 148 4.83 1.97 0.18
C THR A 148 3.82 1.57 -0.89
N TYR A 149 3.80 2.24 -2.05
CA TYR A 149 3.00 1.81 -3.19
C TYR A 149 3.34 0.39 -3.63
N LEU A 150 4.64 0.04 -3.71
CA LEU A 150 5.07 -1.31 -4.07
C LEU A 150 4.60 -2.34 -3.06
N ASN A 151 4.72 -2.05 -1.76
CA ASN A 151 4.17 -2.91 -0.70
C ASN A 151 2.66 -3.13 -0.86
N ASP A 152 1.90 -2.06 -1.06
CA ASP A 152 0.45 -2.12 -1.23
C ASP A 152 0.05 -2.96 -2.45
N ALA A 153 0.75 -2.79 -3.57
CA ALA A 153 0.53 -3.59 -4.78
C ALA A 153 0.86 -5.07 -4.56
N VAL A 154 1.95 -5.38 -3.85
CA VAL A 154 2.30 -6.77 -3.51
C VAL A 154 1.22 -7.44 -2.65
N LEU A 155 0.68 -6.72 -1.67
CA LEU A 155 -0.23 -7.31 -0.69
C LEU A 155 -1.69 -7.35 -1.16
N MET A 156 -2.14 -6.32 -1.90
CA MET A 156 -3.56 -6.15 -2.19
C MET A 156 -3.90 -6.30 -3.68
N ALA A 157 -2.99 -5.95 -4.59
CA ALA A 157 -3.31 -5.94 -6.03
C ALA A 157 -2.14 -6.42 -6.92
N PRO A 158 -1.70 -7.68 -6.81
CA PRO A 158 -0.46 -8.14 -7.43
C PRO A 158 -0.38 -7.97 -8.96
N SER A 159 -1.52 -7.99 -9.66
CA SER A 159 -1.53 -7.79 -11.12
C SER A 159 -1.14 -6.38 -11.55
N MET A 160 -1.18 -5.38 -10.66
CA MET A 160 -0.66 -4.03 -10.93
C MET A 160 0.85 -4.05 -11.21
N LEU A 161 1.55 -5.10 -10.76
CA LEU A 161 2.98 -5.32 -10.96
C LEU A 161 3.30 -6.04 -12.28
N LEU A 162 2.31 -6.45 -13.07
CA LEU A 162 2.50 -7.07 -14.38
C LEU A 162 2.63 -5.99 -15.47
N GLN A 163 3.57 -5.07 -15.26
CA GLN A 163 3.83 -3.90 -16.09
C GLN A 163 5.31 -3.80 -16.50
N PRO A 164 5.65 -3.16 -17.63
CA PRO A 164 7.04 -3.07 -18.10
C PRO A 164 8.01 -2.37 -17.14
N ASN A 165 7.50 -1.54 -16.24
CA ASN A 165 8.28 -0.83 -15.24
C ASN A 165 8.55 -1.65 -13.96
N THR A 166 8.09 -2.91 -13.93
CA THR A 166 8.31 -3.83 -12.82
C THR A 166 9.09 -5.05 -13.28
N SER A 167 10.05 -5.48 -12.48
CA SER A 167 10.83 -6.69 -12.73
C SER A 167 10.92 -7.56 -11.48
N PHE A 168 11.14 -8.86 -11.70
CA PHE A 168 11.23 -9.84 -10.62
C PHE A 168 12.49 -10.68 -10.77
N ALA A 169 13.18 -10.92 -9.66
CA ALA A 169 14.34 -11.79 -9.59
C ALA A 169 14.10 -12.92 -8.57
N PRO A 170 14.40 -14.19 -8.90
CA PRO A 170 14.33 -15.27 -7.93
C PRO A 170 15.41 -15.08 -6.86
N VAL A 171 15.06 -15.40 -5.61
CA VAL A 171 16.04 -15.49 -4.52
C VAL A 171 16.15 -16.95 -4.10
N ASP A 172 15.03 -17.58 -3.76
CA ASP A 172 14.91 -19.01 -3.45
C ASP A 172 13.48 -19.53 -3.67
N ASP A 173 13.18 -20.73 -3.17
CA ASP A 173 11.87 -21.37 -3.31
C ASP A 173 10.74 -20.68 -2.51
N ARG A 174 11.06 -19.75 -1.61
CA ARG A 174 10.04 -19.03 -0.83
C ARG A 174 10.17 -17.51 -0.96
N SER A 175 11.14 -17.01 -1.69
CA SER A 175 11.35 -15.57 -1.81
C SER A 175 11.79 -15.14 -3.20
N PHE A 176 11.41 -13.90 -3.51
CA PHE A 176 11.81 -13.20 -4.72
C PHE A 176 12.03 -11.73 -4.41
N ASP A 177 12.86 -11.08 -5.20
CA ASP A 177 13.00 -9.63 -5.19
C ASP A 177 12.09 -9.06 -6.29
N VAL A 178 11.38 -7.98 -5.98
CA VAL A 178 10.59 -7.19 -6.91
C VAL A 178 11.13 -5.78 -6.97
N THR A 179 11.31 -5.26 -8.17
CA THR A 179 11.84 -3.93 -8.43
C THR A 179 10.83 -3.14 -9.24
N LEU A 180 10.49 -1.95 -8.77
CA LEU A 180 9.59 -1.00 -9.43
C LEU A 180 10.37 0.27 -9.79
N VAL A 181 10.18 0.72 -11.02
CA VAL A 181 10.74 1.98 -11.53
C VAL A 181 9.60 2.95 -11.81
N ASP A 182 9.69 4.16 -11.27
CA ASP A 182 8.78 5.25 -11.59
C ASP A 182 9.48 6.59 -11.47
N SER A 183 9.20 7.50 -12.41
CA SER A 183 9.69 8.89 -12.35
C SER A 183 11.21 9.04 -12.12
N GLY A 184 12.01 8.09 -12.65
CA GLY A 184 13.47 8.04 -12.48
C GLY A 184 13.95 7.47 -11.14
N MET A 185 13.04 7.12 -10.24
CA MET A 185 13.32 6.42 -8.99
C MET A 185 13.20 4.91 -9.18
N THR A 186 13.94 4.17 -8.36
CA THR A 186 13.90 2.70 -8.33
C THR A 186 13.79 2.25 -6.89
N VAL A 187 12.79 1.43 -6.60
CA VAL A 187 12.63 0.76 -5.30
C VAL A 187 12.64 -0.74 -5.50
N THR A 188 13.28 -1.44 -4.57
CA THR A 188 13.37 -2.90 -4.54
C THR A 188 12.94 -3.42 -3.18
N ALA A 189 12.21 -4.53 -3.21
CA ALA A 189 11.82 -5.23 -2.00
C ALA A 189 11.96 -6.73 -2.17
N ARG A 190 12.27 -7.40 -1.06
CA ARG A 190 12.19 -8.85 -0.94
C ARG A 190 10.82 -9.23 -0.42
N VAL A 191 10.17 -10.17 -1.10
CA VAL A 191 8.92 -10.77 -0.66
C VAL A 191 9.22 -12.20 -0.20
N LEU A 192 8.87 -12.49 1.06
CA LEU A 192 8.87 -13.84 1.61
C LEU A 192 7.44 -14.39 1.52
N LEU A 193 7.30 -15.63 1.07
CA LEU A 193 6.04 -16.34 0.97
C LEU A 193 5.86 -17.34 2.13
N ASP A 194 4.61 -17.51 2.55
CA ASP A 194 4.18 -18.62 3.40
C ASP A 194 4.10 -19.94 2.60
N ASP A 195 3.70 -21.01 3.29
CA ASP A 195 3.61 -22.35 2.69
C ASP A 195 2.49 -22.47 1.64
N ASP A 196 1.50 -21.58 1.67
CA ASP A 196 0.46 -21.47 0.65
C ASP A 196 0.89 -20.59 -0.54
N GLY A 197 2.08 -20.01 -0.49
CA GLY A 197 2.63 -19.14 -1.52
C GLY A 197 2.14 -17.68 -1.44
N ARG A 198 1.53 -17.25 -0.33
CA ARG A 198 1.06 -15.87 -0.14
C ARG A 198 2.11 -15.04 0.63
N PRO A 199 2.17 -13.71 0.47
CA PRO A 199 3.17 -12.91 1.16
C PRO A 199 3.07 -13.04 2.69
N ALA A 200 4.14 -13.53 3.32
CA ALA A 200 4.32 -13.57 4.77
C ALA A 200 5.07 -12.33 5.28
N ASN A 201 5.95 -11.76 4.45
CA ASN A 201 6.65 -10.51 4.76
C ASN A 201 7.07 -9.79 3.48
N PHE A 202 7.08 -8.46 3.57
CA PHE A 202 7.70 -7.56 2.59
C PHE A 202 8.87 -6.86 3.29
N THR A 203 10.05 -6.78 2.66
CA THR A 203 11.23 -6.15 3.26
C THR A 203 11.94 -5.26 2.25
N THR A 204 12.31 -4.04 2.66
CA THR A 204 13.02 -3.09 1.80
C THR A 204 13.92 -2.18 2.63
N CYS A 205 14.98 -1.66 2.02
CA CYS A 205 15.78 -0.58 2.57
C CYS A 205 15.49 0.77 1.90
N ASP A 206 14.50 0.86 1.00
CA ASP A 206 14.19 2.06 0.22
C ASP A 206 13.18 2.97 0.93
N ARG A 207 13.33 3.09 2.26
CA ARG A 207 12.49 3.94 3.10
C ARG A 207 13.31 4.67 4.16
N TYR A 208 12.80 5.83 4.54
CA TYR A 208 13.39 6.70 5.55
C TYR A 208 12.46 6.82 6.77
N ALA A 209 13.03 6.61 7.95
CA ALA A 209 12.35 6.76 9.23
C ALA A 209 12.63 8.16 9.82
N ASP A 210 11.59 8.91 10.17
CA ASP A 210 11.71 10.14 10.96
C ASP A 210 11.83 9.81 12.45
N LEU A 211 13.08 9.63 12.90
CA LEU A 211 13.42 9.37 14.30
C LEU A 211 13.74 10.67 15.05
N LYS A 212 13.91 10.59 16.37
CA LYS A 212 14.23 11.79 17.18
C LYS A 212 15.59 12.38 16.80
N GLU A 213 16.50 11.52 16.38
CA GLU A 213 17.88 11.81 16.03
C GLU A 213 18.01 12.37 14.60
N GLY A 214 16.93 12.30 13.80
CA GLY A 214 16.88 12.73 12.41
C GLY A 214 16.22 11.70 11.50
N VAL A 215 16.15 12.05 10.22
CA VAL A 215 15.68 11.16 9.17
C VAL A 215 16.79 10.19 8.81
N VAL A 216 16.52 8.89 8.88
CA VAL A 216 17.51 7.83 8.58
C VAL A 216 16.94 6.79 7.64
N ARG A 217 17.73 6.35 6.68
CA ARG A 217 17.38 5.19 5.86
C ARG A 217 17.50 3.93 6.71
N ALA A 218 16.47 3.11 6.73
CA ALA A 218 16.43 1.91 7.56
C ALA A 218 15.68 0.79 6.85
N GLU A 219 15.96 -0.45 7.24
CA GLU A 219 15.17 -1.58 6.79
C GLU A 219 13.76 -1.47 7.36
N TRP A 220 12.78 -1.66 6.47
CA TRP A 220 11.36 -1.59 6.78
C TRP A 220 10.69 -2.90 6.37
N THR A 221 9.81 -3.39 7.23
CA THR A 221 9.10 -4.65 7.02
C THR A 221 7.59 -4.52 7.16
N THR A 222 6.88 -5.38 6.42
CA THR A 222 5.44 -5.60 6.59
C THR A 222 5.12 -7.08 6.82
N PRO A 223 5.26 -7.60 8.05
CA PRO A 223 4.85 -8.95 8.39
C PRO A 223 3.33 -9.13 8.28
N ILE A 224 2.90 -10.26 7.74
CA ILE A 224 1.49 -10.64 7.58
C ILE A 224 1.20 -11.88 8.41
N ASP A 225 0.23 -11.79 9.33
CA ASP A 225 -0.09 -12.87 10.27
C ASP A 225 -0.94 -13.98 9.62
N GLY A 226 -1.65 -13.67 8.52
CA GLY A 226 -2.46 -14.65 7.81
C GLY A 226 -3.29 -14.06 6.68
N TRP A 227 -3.94 -14.96 5.94
CA TRP A 227 -4.72 -14.67 4.76
C TRP A 227 -6.09 -15.35 4.83
N GLN A 228 -7.09 -14.72 4.23
CA GLN A 228 -8.44 -15.27 4.11
C GLN A 228 -8.99 -15.02 2.70
N PRO A 229 -9.90 -15.88 2.20
CA PRO A 229 -10.56 -15.66 0.92
C PRO A 229 -11.39 -14.37 0.91
N ASP A 230 -11.39 -13.68 -0.24
CA ASP A 230 -12.23 -12.53 -0.55
C ASP A 230 -12.70 -12.63 -2.02
N GLY A 231 -13.84 -13.31 -2.22
CA GLY A 231 -14.28 -13.75 -3.54
C GLY A 231 -13.27 -14.72 -4.16
N ASP A 232 -12.82 -14.42 -5.38
CA ASP A 232 -11.81 -15.20 -6.10
C ASP A 232 -10.36 -14.80 -5.75
N ARG A 233 -10.16 -13.89 -4.79
CA ARG A 233 -8.86 -13.37 -4.35
C ARG A 233 -8.64 -13.64 -2.86
N PHE A 234 -7.53 -13.15 -2.35
CA PHE A 234 -7.19 -13.20 -0.92
C PHE A 234 -6.94 -11.81 -0.37
N THR A 235 -7.33 -11.62 0.88
CA THR A 235 -7.01 -10.42 1.69
C THR A 235 -6.31 -10.88 2.96
N PHE A 236 -5.36 -10.10 3.47
CA PHE A 236 -4.69 -10.46 4.71
C PHE A 236 -5.62 -10.22 5.91
N THR A 237 -5.48 -11.02 6.96
CA THR A 237 -6.28 -10.86 8.19
C THR A 237 -5.70 -9.78 9.08
N ARG A 238 -4.37 -9.73 9.20
CA ARG A 238 -3.63 -8.77 9.98
C ARG A 238 -2.22 -8.57 9.44
N GLY A 239 -1.73 -7.35 9.48
CA GLY A 239 -0.34 -7.03 9.15
C GLY A 239 0.21 -5.90 10.00
N HIS A 240 1.52 -5.78 10.01
CA HIS A 240 2.25 -4.81 10.84
C HIS A 240 3.19 -4.00 9.95
N ALA A 241 3.51 -2.76 10.32
CA ALA A 241 4.64 -2.05 9.73
C ALA A 241 5.69 -1.78 10.81
N SER A 242 6.94 -2.15 10.52
CA SER A 242 8.03 -2.09 11.48
C SER A 242 9.31 -1.51 10.86
N TRP A 243 10.06 -0.76 11.68
CA TRP A 243 11.44 -0.39 11.36
C TRP A 243 12.40 -1.33 12.07
N ASN A 244 13.32 -1.94 11.33
CA ASN A 244 14.39 -2.73 11.91
C ASN A 244 15.61 -1.83 12.17
N LEU A 245 15.73 -1.39 13.42
CA LEU A 245 16.77 -0.46 13.85
C LEU A 245 17.83 -1.18 14.69
N PRO A 246 19.06 -0.64 14.82
CA PRO A 246 20.11 -1.24 15.65
C PRO A 246 19.69 -1.48 17.11
N GLN A 247 18.83 -0.63 17.65
CA GLN A 247 18.27 -0.75 19.00
C GLN A 247 17.13 -1.78 19.14
N GLY A 248 16.70 -2.39 18.04
CA GLY A 248 15.59 -3.33 17.97
C GLY A 248 14.45 -2.86 17.05
N PRO A 249 13.50 -3.77 16.74
CA PRO A 249 12.36 -3.46 15.89
C PRO A 249 11.45 -2.43 16.54
N LEU A 250 10.87 -1.57 15.70
CA LEU A 250 9.98 -0.50 16.09
C LEU A 250 8.66 -0.58 15.32
N ASP A 251 7.73 -1.37 15.85
CA ASP A 251 6.38 -1.50 15.30
C ASP A 251 5.58 -0.23 15.53
N TYR A 252 5.02 0.31 14.45
CA TYR A 252 4.28 1.57 14.51
C TYR A 252 2.90 1.51 13.87
N LEU A 253 2.60 0.48 13.10
CA LEU A 253 1.28 0.25 12.52
C LEU A 253 0.93 -1.23 12.66
N ASP A 254 -0.31 -1.51 13.02
CA ASP A 254 -0.88 -2.85 13.18
C ASP A 254 -2.32 -2.77 12.66
N PHE A 255 -2.56 -3.39 11.52
CA PHE A 255 -3.79 -3.24 10.75
C PHE A 255 -4.47 -4.57 10.48
N THR A 256 -5.76 -4.51 10.22
CA THR A 256 -6.63 -5.64 9.90
C THR A 256 -7.53 -5.28 8.73
N MET A 257 -7.85 -6.27 7.91
CA MET A 257 -8.79 -6.13 6.81
C MET A 257 -9.88 -7.19 6.89
N SER A 258 -11.10 -6.78 6.52
CA SER A 258 -12.24 -7.68 6.39
C SER A 258 -12.43 -8.05 4.92
N PRO A 259 -13.08 -9.18 4.60
CA PRO A 259 -13.49 -9.45 3.22
C PRO A 259 -14.40 -8.32 2.72
N GLY A 260 -14.24 -7.93 1.45
CA GLY A 260 -14.94 -6.79 0.86
C GLY A 260 -14.35 -5.41 1.18
N SER A 261 -13.24 -5.34 1.93
CA SER A 261 -12.54 -4.08 2.22
C SER A 261 -11.79 -3.51 1.01
N VAL A 262 -11.61 -4.27 -0.08
CA VAL A 262 -10.94 -3.82 -1.31
C VAL A 262 -11.91 -3.82 -2.48
N ARG A 263 -11.96 -2.69 -3.19
CA ARG A 263 -12.64 -2.55 -4.48
C ARG A 263 -11.59 -2.39 -5.57
N TYR A 264 -11.62 -3.23 -6.60
CA TYR A 264 -10.69 -3.20 -7.72
C TYR A 264 -11.27 -2.45 -8.92
N ASN A 265 -10.40 -1.88 -9.75
CA ASN A 265 -10.74 -1.21 -11.00
C ASN A 265 -11.76 -0.08 -10.83
N VAL A 266 -11.54 0.73 -9.78
CA VAL A 266 -12.37 1.86 -9.43
C VAL A 266 -11.86 3.09 -10.17
N SER A 267 -12.70 3.71 -11.00
CA SER A 267 -12.35 4.99 -11.64
C SER A 267 -12.45 6.14 -10.63
N PRO A 268 -11.76 7.26 -10.87
CA PRO A 268 -11.96 8.47 -10.08
C PRO A 268 -13.42 8.90 -9.99
N ALA A 269 -14.21 8.71 -11.06
CA ALA A 269 -15.63 9.03 -11.04
C ALA A 269 -16.45 8.06 -10.16
N ASP A 270 -16.03 6.81 -10.04
CA ASP A 270 -16.75 5.73 -9.35
C ASP A 270 -16.28 5.50 -7.90
N ILE A 271 -15.25 6.23 -7.46
CA ILE A 271 -14.77 6.15 -6.07
C ILE A 271 -15.77 6.79 -5.11
N ALA A 272 -16.43 7.87 -5.52
CA ALA A 272 -17.43 8.52 -4.69
C ALA A 272 -18.56 7.53 -4.35
N PRO A 273 -19.06 7.50 -3.10
CA PRO A 273 -20.25 6.71 -2.81
C PRO A 273 -21.41 7.30 -3.63
N ALA A 274 -22.24 6.44 -4.22
CA ALA A 274 -23.48 6.88 -4.86
C ALA A 274 -24.25 7.77 -3.86
N SER A 275 -24.67 8.95 -4.34
CA SER A 275 -25.31 10.00 -3.53
C SER A 275 -26.54 9.51 -2.78
#